data_AF-A0A0K1P8F1-F1
#
_entry.id   AF-A0A0K1P8F1-F1
#
_cell.length_a   1.000
_cell.length_b   1.000
_cell.length_c   1.000
_cell.angle_alpha   90.00
_cell.angle_beta   90.00
_cell.angle_gamma   90.00
#
_symmetry.space_group_name_H-M   'P 1'
#
loop_
_entity.id
_entity.type
_entity.pdbx_description
1 polymer ?
#
loop_
_entity_poly.entity_id
_entity_poly.type
_entity_poly.pdbx_seq_one_letter_code
_entity_poly.pdbx_strand_id
1 'polypeptide(L)'
;MLQIIKIEAFKYIKNPFGIIFGFGFPIMWTLIFGFVWGKETYFNQTTGQNTLLMNILFPPLSIMAILSFSVSSVSITMCSNRIEKRNKLISLARVTKYQYILSLAFTYFLLYFFVFLICIIIAISAFNLATSALW
;
A
#
# COMPACT_ATOMS: atom_id res chain seq x y z
N MET A 1 8.12 6.82 20.92
CA MET A 1 7.51 6.52 19.59
C MET A 1 8.37 5.60 18.73
N LEU A 2 9.65 5.89 18.50
CA LEU A 2 10.51 5.11 17.60
C LEU A 2 10.60 3.60 17.95
N GLN A 3 10.61 3.25 19.24
CA GLN A 3 10.59 1.85 19.69
C GLN A 3 9.28 1.12 19.34
N ILE A 4 8.13 1.82 19.39
CA ILE A 4 6.82 1.25 19.00
C ILE A 4 6.80 0.99 17.49
N ILE A 5 7.30 1.94 16.69
CA ILE A 5 7.42 1.79 15.24
C ILE A 5 8.29 0.56 14.89
N LYS A 6 9.45 0.41 15.54
CA LYS A 6 10.31 -0.77 15.35
C LYS A 6 9.60 -2.08 15.66
N ILE A 7 8.85 -2.13 16.76
CA ILE A 7 8.11 -3.32 17.17
C ILE A 7 7.00 -3.66 16.16
N GLU A 8 6.24 -2.66 15.69
CA GLU A 8 5.17 -2.89 14.71
C GLU A 8 5.73 -3.29 13.34
N ALA A 9 6.82 -2.66 12.88
CA ALA A 9 7.50 -3.07 11.65
C ALA A 9 8.01 -4.53 11.73
N PHE A 10 8.60 -4.92 12.85
CA PHE A 10 9.06 -6.29 13.06
C PHE A 10 7.90 -7.31 13.07
N LYS A 11 6.77 -6.96 13.70
CA LYS A 11 5.56 -7.78 13.67
C LYS A 11 4.99 -7.93 12.26
N TYR A 12 5.05 -6.86 11.47
CA TYR A 12 4.58 -6.85 10.10
C TYR A 12 5.42 -7.80 9.22
N ILE A 13 6.75 -7.71 9.31
CA ILE A 13 7.67 -8.59 8.57
C ILE A 13 7.50 -10.06 8.98
N LYS A 14 7.25 -10.33 10.26
CA LYS A 14 6.99 -11.70 10.74
C LYS A 14 5.62 -12.25 10.34
N ASN A 15 4.71 -11.42 9.83
CA ASN A 15 3.40 -11.86 9.38
C ASN A 15 3.44 -12.15 7.88
N PRO A 16 3.42 -13.43 7.45
CA PRO A 16 3.46 -13.77 6.03
C PRO A 16 2.26 -13.19 5.28
N PHE A 17 1.07 -13.13 5.91
CA PHE A 17 -0.11 -12.49 5.33
C PHE A 17 0.08 -10.98 5.16
N GLY A 18 0.81 -10.33 6.07
CA GLY A 18 1.16 -8.92 5.97
C GLY A 18 1.97 -8.66 4.71
N ILE A 19 3.03 -9.43 4.50
CA ILE A 19 3.90 -9.30 3.32
C ILE A 19 3.14 -9.66 2.03
N ILE A 20 2.43 -10.78 1.99
CA ILE A 20 1.75 -11.24 0.77
C ILE A 20 0.68 -10.25 0.35
N PHE A 21 -0.22 -9.84 1.26
CA PHE A 21 -1.33 -8.96 0.91
C PHE A 21 -0.92 -7.49 0.85
N GLY A 22 0.06 -7.05 1.63
CA GLY A 22 0.49 -5.65 1.60
C GLY A 22 1.50 -5.33 0.50
N PHE A 23 2.45 -6.23 0.22
CA PHE A 23 3.49 -6.01 -0.80
C PHE A 23 3.25 -6.84 -2.06
N GLY A 24 3.08 -8.16 -1.90
CA GLY A 24 2.96 -9.06 -3.04
C GLY A 24 1.75 -8.74 -3.93
N PHE A 25 0.58 -8.57 -3.30
CA PHE A 25 -0.68 -8.41 -4.02
C PHE A 25 -0.73 -7.11 -4.86
N PRO A 26 -0.42 -5.91 -4.34
CA PRO A 26 -0.42 -4.69 -5.16
C PRO A 26 0.60 -4.71 -6.30
N ILE A 27 1.81 -5.23 -6.04
CA ILE A 27 2.87 -5.32 -7.05
C ILE A 27 2.48 -6.31 -8.16
N MET A 28 2.01 -7.50 -7.79
CA MET A 28 1.60 -8.53 -8.73
C MET A 28 0.46 -8.03 -9.64
N TRP A 29 -0.54 -7.36 -9.07
CA TRP A 29 -1.63 -6.81 -9.88
C TRP A 29 -1.16 -5.68 -10.80
N THR A 30 -0.25 -4.82 -10.34
CA THR A 30 0.33 -3.78 -11.22
C THR A 30 1.03 -4.41 -12.43
N LEU A 31 1.74 -5.53 -12.23
CA LEU A 31 2.35 -6.29 -13.32
C LEU A 31 1.30 -6.93 -14.23
N ILE A 32 0.29 -7.62 -13.68
CA ILE A 32 -0.77 -8.28 -14.46
C ILE A 32 -1.49 -7.25 -15.35
N PHE A 33 -1.96 -6.16 -14.77
CA PHE A 33 -2.67 -5.11 -15.52
C PHE A 33 -1.75 -4.44 -16.54
N GLY A 34 -0.48 -4.21 -16.18
CA GLY A 34 0.51 -3.66 -17.12
C GLY A 34 0.80 -4.61 -18.29
N PHE A 35 0.92 -5.92 -18.07
CA PHE A 35 1.17 -6.88 -19.15
C PHE A 35 -0.03 -7.06 -20.06
N VAL A 36 -1.24 -7.09 -19.52
CA VAL A 36 -2.46 -7.32 -20.30
C VAL A 36 -2.89 -6.07 -21.06
N TRP A 37 -2.81 -4.88 -20.44
CA TRP A 37 -3.38 -3.65 -20.99
C TRP A 37 -2.40 -2.47 -21.06
N GLY A 38 -1.19 -2.59 -20.51
CA GLY A 38 -0.30 -1.44 -20.31
C GLY A 38 0.20 -0.80 -21.60
N LYS A 39 0.22 -1.53 -22.72
CA LYS A 39 0.59 -1.01 -24.06
C LYS A 39 -0.60 -0.68 -24.95
N GLU A 40 -1.81 -1.05 -24.52
CA GLU A 40 -3.02 -0.74 -25.28
C GLU A 40 -3.30 0.76 -25.23
N THR A 41 -3.88 1.27 -26.32
CA THR A 41 -4.25 2.68 -26.42
C THR A 41 -5.74 2.81 -26.64
N TYR A 42 -6.34 3.80 -25.99
CA TYR A 42 -7.74 4.17 -26.16
C TYR A 42 -7.80 5.55 -26.84
N PHE A 43 -8.68 5.69 -27.82
CA PHE A 43 -8.92 6.97 -28.46
C PHE A 43 -9.77 7.84 -27.54
N ASN A 44 -9.18 8.90 -27.00
CA ASN A 44 -9.92 9.84 -26.18
C ASN A 44 -10.70 10.84 -27.06
N GLN A 45 -12.03 10.72 -27.04
CA GLN A 45 -12.92 11.59 -27.82
C GLN A 45 -12.85 13.06 -27.42
N THR A 46 -12.43 13.39 -26.18
CA THR A 46 -12.37 14.78 -25.70
C THR A 46 -11.09 15.51 -26.13
N THR A 47 -9.95 14.81 -26.19
CA THR A 47 -8.66 15.40 -26.56
C THR A 47 -8.26 15.11 -28.01
N GLY A 48 -8.97 14.19 -28.69
CA GLY A 48 -8.66 13.78 -30.05
C GLY A 48 -7.33 13.01 -30.17
N GLN A 49 -6.78 12.53 -29.06
CA GLN A 49 -5.50 11.84 -28.99
C GLN A 49 -5.65 10.43 -28.43
N ASN A 50 -4.77 9.53 -28.87
CA ASN A 50 -4.64 8.19 -28.29
C ASN A 50 -3.94 8.28 -26.95
N THR A 51 -4.60 7.83 -25.88
CA THR A 51 -4.02 7.76 -24.54
C THR A 51 -3.71 6.30 -24.18
N LEU A 52 -2.60 6.08 -23.47
CA LEU A 52 -2.25 4.75 -22.96
C LEU A 52 -3.25 4.33 -21.89
N LEU A 53 -3.76 3.10 -21.99
CA LEU A 53 -4.72 2.56 -21.03
C LEU A 53 -4.13 2.52 -19.61
N MET A 54 -2.81 2.36 -19.49
CA MET A 54 -2.09 2.39 -18.22
C MET A 54 -2.33 3.67 -17.42
N ASN A 55 -2.46 4.81 -18.10
CA ASN A 55 -2.72 6.10 -17.44
C ASN A 55 -4.10 6.13 -16.75
N ILE A 56 -5.05 5.37 -17.29
CA ILE A 56 -6.41 5.25 -16.76
C ILE A 56 -6.48 4.16 -15.68
N LEU A 57 -5.72 3.08 -15.84
CA LEU A 57 -5.71 1.94 -14.92
C LEU A 57 -4.87 2.18 -13.65
N PHE A 58 -3.86 3.06 -13.69
CA PHE A 58 -2.96 3.26 -12.56
C PHE A 58 -3.63 3.90 -11.32
N PRO A 59 -4.49 4.93 -11.43
CA PRO A 59 -5.20 5.46 -10.27
C PRO A 59 -6.02 4.42 -9.48
N PRO A 60 -6.89 3.59 -10.09
CA PRO A 60 -7.58 2.54 -9.34
C PRO A 60 -6.63 1.47 -8.78
N LEU A 61 -5.50 1.16 -9.44
CA LEU A 61 -4.46 0.29 -8.88
C LEU A 61 -3.85 0.86 -7.60
N SER A 62 -3.63 2.17 -7.54
CA SER A 62 -3.13 2.84 -6.33
C SER A 62 -4.12 2.75 -5.16
N ILE A 63 -5.42 2.91 -5.44
CA ILE A 63 -6.50 2.74 -4.45
C ILE A 63 -6.56 1.29 -3.96
N MET A 64 -6.46 0.32 -4.88
CA MET A 64 -6.40 -1.10 -4.53
C MET A 64 -5.21 -1.42 -3.63
N ALA A 65 -4.05 -0.78 -3.84
CA ALA A 65 -2.90 -0.94 -2.95
C ALA A 65 -3.23 -0.49 -1.52
N ILE A 66 -3.91 0.65 -1.34
CA ILE A 66 -4.38 1.13 -0.03
C ILE A 66 -5.30 0.11 0.64
N LEU A 67 -6.29 -0.40 -0.09
CA LEU A 67 -7.25 -1.38 0.44
C LEU A 67 -6.59 -2.70 0.80
N SER A 68 -5.58 -3.12 0.05
CA SER A 68 -4.82 -4.34 0.32
C SER A 68 -4.06 -4.25 1.65
N PHE A 69 -3.54 -3.07 1.99
CA PHE A 69 -2.96 -2.83 3.32
C PHE A 69 -3.99 -2.92 4.44
N SER A 70 -5.20 -2.37 4.23
CA SER A 70 -6.30 -2.51 5.19
C SER A 70 -6.64 -3.98 5.44
N VAL A 71 -6.77 -4.79 4.39
CA VAL A 71 -7.01 -6.24 4.49
C VAL A 71 -5.87 -6.96 5.20
N SER A 72 -4.61 -6.64 4.86
CA SER A 72 -3.42 -7.23 5.50
C SER A 72 -3.35 -6.98 7.01
N SER A 73 -3.97 -5.88 7.46
CA SER A 73 -4.01 -5.46 8.86
C SER A 73 -5.10 -6.16 9.68
N VAL A 74 -6.11 -6.78 9.05
CA VAL A 74 -7.24 -7.43 9.74
C VAL A 74 -6.77 -8.56 10.66
N SER A 75 -5.91 -9.45 10.16
CA SER A 75 -5.33 -10.53 10.97
C SER A 75 -4.44 -9.99 12.10
N ILE A 76 -3.87 -8.80 11.92
CA ILE A 76 -3.05 -8.12 12.92
C ILE A 76 -3.92 -7.50 14.03
N THR A 77 -5.15 -7.06 13.70
CA THR A 77 -6.06 -6.35 14.60
C THR A 77 -7.07 -7.26 15.30
N MET A 78 -7.55 -8.34 14.68
CA MET A 78 -8.64 -9.18 15.23
C MET A 78 -8.23 -10.24 16.25
N CYS A 79 -6.94 -10.55 16.44
CA CYS A 79 -6.54 -11.53 17.45
C CYS A 79 -6.72 -10.98 18.89
N SER A 80 -7.66 -11.53 19.67
CA SER A 80 -7.97 -11.11 21.05
C SER A 80 -6.75 -11.06 21.98
N ASN A 81 -5.83 -12.02 21.85
CA ASN A 81 -4.55 -12.09 22.58
C ASN A 81 -3.62 -10.87 22.35
N ARG A 82 -3.89 -10.01 21.35
CA ARG A 82 -3.10 -8.81 21.09
C ARG A 82 -3.59 -7.57 21.82
N ILE A 83 -4.86 -7.48 22.19
CA ILE A 83 -5.40 -6.30 22.90
C ILE A 83 -4.76 -6.22 24.30
N GLU A 84 -4.66 -7.34 25.02
CA GLU A 84 -3.95 -7.39 26.31
C GLU A 84 -2.46 -7.08 26.17
N LYS A 85 -1.78 -7.62 25.15
CA LYS A 85 -0.37 -7.31 24.90
C LYS A 85 -0.16 -5.85 24.56
N ARG A 86 -1.09 -5.22 23.83
CA ARG A 86 -1.07 -3.78 23.53
C ARG A 86 -1.25 -2.94 24.79
N ASN A 87 -2.20 -3.29 25.65
CA ASN A 87 -2.40 -2.60 26.93
C ASN A 87 -1.17 -2.72 27.84
N LYS A 88 -0.54 -3.90 27.90
CA LYS A 88 0.75 -4.08 28.60
C LYS A 88 1.88 -3.24 28.00
N LEU A 89 1.95 -3.12 26.68
CA LEU A 89 2.97 -2.29 26.00
C LEU A 89 2.76 -0.80 26.28
N ILE A 90 1.50 -0.34 26.26
CA ILE A 90 1.11 1.04 26.58
C ILE A 90 1.47 1.37 28.04
N SER A 91 1.17 0.46 28.98
CA SER A 91 1.49 0.66 30.39
C SER A 91 2.99 0.59 30.68
N LEU A 92 3.72 -0.35 30.09
CA LEU A 92 5.17 -0.50 30.27
C LEU A 92 5.99 0.63 29.62
N ALA A 93 5.58 1.09 28.44
CA ALA A 93 6.30 2.14 27.72
C ALA A 93 5.92 3.57 28.18
N ARG A 94 4.95 3.72 29.09
CA ARG A 94 4.38 5.01 29.53
C ARG A 94 3.95 5.90 28.36
N VAL A 95 3.40 5.30 27.30
CA VAL A 95 2.96 6.00 26.09
C VAL A 95 1.44 6.19 26.14
N THR A 96 0.93 7.33 25.69
CA THR A 96 -0.53 7.54 25.65
C THR A 96 -1.19 6.73 24.53
N LYS A 97 -2.48 6.42 24.67
CA LYS A 97 -3.25 5.72 23.63
C LYS A 97 -3.17 6.43 22.27
N TYR A 98 -3.24 7.76 22.25
CA TYR A 98 -3.12 8.56 21.03
C TYR A 98 -1.75 8.44 20.35
N GLN A 99 -0.66 8.47 21.13
CA GLN A 99 0.68 8.29 20.59
C GLN A 99 0.88 6.89 19.99
N TYR A 100 0.25 5.86 20.57
CA TYR A 100 0.24 4.51 20.01
C TYR A 100 -0.49 4.46 18.66
N ILE A 101 -1.70 5.04 18.59
CA ILE A 101 -2.51 5.09 17.35
C ILE A 101 -1.77 5.85 16.25
N LEU A 102 -1.20 7.02 16.56
CA LEU A 102 -0.42 7.81 15.61
C LEU A 102 0.81 7.05 15.11
N SER A 103 1.54 6.36 16.00
CA SER A 103 2.69 5.55 15.61
C SER A 103 2.28 4.41 14.66
N LEU A 104 1.12 3.81 14.91
CA LEU A 104 0.57 2.74 14.07
C LEU A 104 0.17 3.27 12.69
N ALA A 105 -0.61 4.36 12.64
CA ALA A 105 -1.01 5.01 11.39
C ALA A 105 0.21 5.41 10.55
N PHE A 106 1.22 6.02 11.18
CA PHE A 106 2.46 6.41 10.51
C PHE A 106 3.22 5.22 9.93
N THR A 107 3.28 4.09 10.66
CA THR A 107 3.95 2.87 10.19
C THR A 107 3.25 2.30 8.95
N TYR A 108 1.92 2.20 8.97
CA TYR A 108 1.16 1.72 7.80
C TYR A 108 1.26 2.66 6.61
N PHE A 109 1.25 3.98 6.85
CA PHE A 109 1.45 4.97 5.81
C PHE A 109 2.82 4.82 5.13
N LEU A 110 3.89 4.65 5.91
CA LEU A 110 5.23 4.43 5.34
C LEU A 110 5.29 3.15 4.50
N LEU A 111 4.73 2.04 4.99
CA LEU A 111 4.71 0.78 4.24
C LEU A 111 3.94 0.93 2.92
N TYR A 112 2.78 1.58 2.96
CA TYR A 112 2.01 1.92 1.76
C TYR A 112 2.83 2.78 0.81
N PHE A 113 3.49 3.83 1.30
CA PHE A 113 4.28 4.74 0.48
C PHE A 113 5.42 4.02 -0.23
N PHE A 114 6.11 3.08 0.44
CA PHE A 114 7.12 2.24 -0.19
C PHE A 114 6.55 1.36 -1.30
N VAL A 115 5.40 0.71 -1.07
CA VAL A 115 4.77 -0.13 -2.11
C VAL A 115 4.29 0.71 -3.28
N PHE A 116 3.68 1.87 -3.01
CA PHE A 116 3.26 2.82 -4.03
C PHE A 116 4.46 3.28 -4.88
N LEU A 117 5.60 3.59 -4.26
CA LEU A 117 6.83 3.92 -4.98
C LEU A 117 7.33 2.77 -5.86
N ILE A 118 7.23 1.52 -5.41
CA ILE A 118 7.59 0.37 -6.24
C ILE A 118 6.64 0.25 -7.43
N CYS A 119 5.32 0.32 -7.20
CA CYS A 119 4.30 0.24 -8.24
C CYS A 119 4.45 1.37 -9.28
N ILE A 120 4.70 2.60 -8.85
CA ILE A 120 4.88 3.74 -9.77
C ILE A 120 6.17 3.60 -10.60
N ILE A 121 7.27 3.13 -9.99
CA ILE A 121 8.52 2.88 -10.73
C ILE A 121 8.29 1.81 -11.80
N ILE A 122 7.61 0.72 -11.47
CA ILE A 122 7.25 -0.33 -12.45
C ILE A 122 6.37 0.25 -13.57
N ALA A 123 5.33 1.01 -13.20
CA ALA A 123 4.40 1.59 -14.18
C ALA A 123 5.09 2.56 -15.16
N ILE A 124 5.99 3.41 -14.65
CA ILE A 124 6.75 4.36 -15.49
C ILE A 124 7.75 3.61 -16.36
N SER A 125 8.58 2.73 -15.77
CA SER A 125 9.70 2.10 -16.48
C SER A 125 9.28 1.00 -17.46
N ALA A 126 8.27 0.19 -17.12
CA ALA A 126 7.86 -0.96 -17.93
C ALA A 126 6.70 -0.66 -18.88
N PHE A 127 5.83 0.31 -18.52
CA PHE A 127 4.56 0.55 -19.23
C PHE A 127 4.37 2.00 -19.67
N ASN A 128 5.42 2.82 -19.63
CA ASN A 128 5.41 4.22 -20.10
C ASN A 128 4.26 5.06 -19.52
N LEU A 129 3.96 4.89 -18.23
CA LEU A 129 2.99 5.72 -17.53
C LEU A 129 3.36 7.20 -17.70
N ALA A 130 2.42 8.00 -18.20
CA ALA A 130 2.60 9.44 -18.31
C ALA A 130 2.60 10.06 -16.91
N THR A 131 3.66 10.82 -16.60
CA THR A 131 3.83 11.49 -15.30
C THR A 131 2.99 12.77 -15.18
N SER A 132 2.42 13.25 -16.27
CA SER A 132 1.49 14.39 -16.28
C SER A 132 0.06 13.91 -16.51
N ALA A 133 -0.85 14.33 -15.64
CA ALA A 133 -2.28 14.22 -15.87
C ALA A 133 -2.70 15.19 -16.99
N LEU A 134 -2.54 14.78 -18.24
CA LEU A 134 -3.22 15.41 -19.38
C LEU A 134 -4.63 14.81 -19.43
N TRP A 135 -5.54 15.47 -18.72
CA TRP A 135 -6.98 15.34 -18.97
C TRP A 135 -7.34 16.08 -20.25
#